data_AF-A0A540X494-F1
#
_entry.id   AF-A0A540X494-F1
#
_cell.length_a   1.000
_cell.length_b   1.000
_cell.length_c   1.000
_cell.angle_alpha   90.00
_cell.angle_beta   90.00
_cell.angle_gamma   90.00
#
_symmetry.space_group_name_H-M   'P 1'
#
loop_
_entity.id
_entity.type
_entity.pdbx_description
1 polymer ?
#
loop_
_entity_poly.entity_id
_entity_poly.type
_entity_poly.pdbx_seq_one_letter_code
_entity_poly.pdbx_strand_id
1 'polypeptide(L)'
;MADKREQEGRRASREGAPGELPIEARRARRSAAHASQTYRAFIKHLCERGGMSPAVAEQAAVSVLCAVEQRINSEETEDLEAQLPSKLAELLHRCERHEDELPGGFGREELLKRVGEDLALNPDAVVPVVRAVLNAVRDQISEGEAEDVMDQLPEDLKELWRRPS
;
A
#
# COMPACT_ATOMS: atom_id res chain seq x y z
N MET A 1 69.52 0.18 30.81
CA MET A 1 68.61 0.57 31.92
C MET A 1 67.87 1.82 31.44
N ALA A 2 66.96 1.66 30.47
CA ALA A 2 65.51 1.50 30.65
C ALA A 2 64.83 2.81 31.06
N ASP A 3 63.74 3.27 30.47
CA ASP A 3 63.17 3.10 29.13
C ASP A 3 62.20 4.29 28.95
N LYS A 4 61.76 4.49 27.72
CA LYS A 4 61.09 5.66 27.17
C LYS A 4 59.57 5.49 27.27
N ARG A 5 58.84 6.62 27.19
CA ARG A 5 57.38 6.71 26.89
C ARG A 5 56.49 6.26 28.07
N GLU A 6 55.30 6.78 28.30
CA GLU A 6 54.29 7.21 27.34
C GLU A 6 53.27 8.09 28.09
N GLN A 7 53.06 9.29 27.56
CA GLN A 7 51.80 10.01 27.73
C GLN A 7 50.73 9.20 27.02
N GLU A 8 49.59 8.91 27.66
CA GLU A 8 48.25 8.89 27.05
C GLU A 8 47.22 8.36 28.07
N GLY A 9 46.71 9.27 28.89
CA GLY A 9 45.48 9.05 29.63
C GLY A 9 44.29 9.10 28.66
N ARG A 10 43.92 7.93 28.15
CA ARG A 10 42.66 7.59 27.47
C ARG A 10 41.53 8.59 27.77
N ARG A 11 41.16 9.40 26.77
CA ARG A 11 39.81 9.97 26.70
C ARG A 11 38.86 8.82 26.39
N ALA A 12 38.21 8.33 27.44
CA ALA A 12 37.12 7.37 27.36
C ALA A 12 36.06 7.89 26.38
N SER A 13 35.82 7.10 25.34
CA SER A 13 34.58 7.12 24.56
C SER A 13 33.40 7.14 25.53
N ARG A 14 32.56 8.18 25.45
CA ARG A 14 31.26 8.18 26.11
C ARG A 14 30.38 7.17 25.37
N GLU A 15 30.47 5.90 25.77
CA GLU A 15 29.47 4.89 25.44
C GLU A 15 28.14 5.33 26.06
N GLY A 16 27.10 5.38 25.23
CA GLY A 16 25.74 5.74 25.63
C GLY A 16 25.18 4.77 26.68
N ALA A 17 24.21 5.25 27.46
CA ALA A 17 23.60 4.50 28.55
C ALA A 17 22.99 3.15 28.09
N PRO A 18 23.17 2.06 28.86
CA PRO A 18 22.63 0.75 28.51
C PRO A 18 21.11 0.76 28.66
N GLY A 19 20.39 0.55 27.56
CA GLY A 19 18.92 0.47 27.52
C GLY A 19 18.25 1.45 26.56
N GLU A 20 19.00 2.42 26.03
CA GLU A 20 18.49 3.42 25.11
C GLU A 20 18.81 3.04 23.66
N LEU A 21 17.80 2.53 22.93
CA LEU A 21 17.93 2.25 21.48
C LEU A 21 18.45 3.51 20.75
N PRO A 22 19.31 3.37 19.73
CA PRO A 22 19.72 4.49 18.88
C PRO A 22 18.53 5.27 18.32
N ILE A 23 18.68 6.58 18.08
CA ILE A 23 17.61 7.46 17.57
C ILE A 23 16.99 6.88 16.28
N GLU A 24 17.81 6.36 15.39
CA GLU A 24 17.38 5.71 14.15
C GLU A 24 16.49 4.49 14.40
N ALA A 25 16.89 3.60 15.32
CA ALA A 25 16.08 2.44 15.69
C ALA A 25 14.73 2.83 16.31
N ARG A 26 14.68 3.92 17.09
CA ARG A 26 13.41 4.45 17.62
C ARG A 26 12.52 5.01 16.51
N ARG A 27 13.10 5.75 15.55
CA ARG A 27 12.37 6.30 14.39
C ARG A 27 11.80 5.18 13.52
N ALA A 28 12.62 4.17 13.20
CA ALA A 28 12.20 3.00 12.45
C ALA A 28 11.04 2.26 13.14
N ARG A 29 11.15 2.02 14.46
CA ARG A 29 10.07 1.40 15.24
C ARG A 29 8.78 2.21 15.23
N ARG A 30 8.88 3.55 15.37
CA ARG A 30 7.71 4.44 15.29
C ARG A 30 7.08 4.38 13.90
N SER A 31 7.88 4.45 12.84
CA SER A 31 7.40 4.33 11.46
C SER A 31 6.66 3.01 11.23
N ALA A 32 7.27 1.88 11.62
CA ALA A 32 6.67 0.55 11.49
C ALA A 32 5.36 0.40 12.29
N ALA A 33 5.28 1.04 13.47
CA ALA A 33 4.06 1.08 14.27
C ALA A 33 2.94 1.89 13.59
N HIS A 34 3.26 3.06 13.04
CA HIS A 34 2.31 3.87 12.27
C HIS A 34 1.84 3.12 11.02
N ALA A 35 2.75 2.56 10.22
CA ALA A 35 2.42 1.73 9.06
C ALA A 35 1.47 0.58 9.41
N SER A 36 1.74 -0.12 10.52
CA SER A 36 0.87 -1.19 11.02
C SER A 36 -0.51 -0.69 11.45
N GLN A 37 -0.59 0.51 12.03
CA GLN A 37 -1.84 1.12 12.46
C GLN A 37 -2.69 1.58 11.28
N THR A 38 -2.10 2.30 10.32
CA THR A 38 -2.80 2.76 9.11
C THR A 38 -3.30 1.59 8.28
N TYR A 39 -2.48 0.56 8.08
CA TYR A 39 -2.88 -0.66 7.39
C TYR A 39 -4.07 -1.36 8.08
N ARG A 40 -4.03 -1.49 9.41
CA ARG A 40 -5.16 -2.08 10.17
C ARG A 40 -6.42 -1.23 10.07
N ALA A 41 -6.29 0.09 10.06
CA ALA A 41 -7.42 1.00 9.89
C ALA A 41 -8.05 0.87 8.49
N PHE A 42 -7.21 0.76 7.45
CA PHE A 42 -7.64 0.51 6.07
C PHE A 42 -8.41 -0.81 5.95
N ILE A 43 -7.84 -1.93 6.43
CA ILE A 43 -8.51 -3.24 6.39
C ILE A 43 -9.82 -3.20 7.21
N LYS A 44 -9.82 -2.58 8.39
CA LYS A 44 -11.04 -2.42 9.20
C LYS A 44 -12.12 -1.65 8.44
N HIS A 45 -11.75 -0.57 7.75
CA HIS A 45 -12.67 0.22 6.94
C HIS A 45 -13.28 -0.62 5.81
N LEU A 46 -12.48 -1.44 5.12
CA LEU A 46 -12.98 -2.36 4.09
C LEU A 46 -13.94 -3.41 4.64
N CYS A 47 -13.62 -4.00 5.78
CA CYS A 47 -14.52 -4.96 6.45
C CYS A 47 -15.88 -4.30 6.78
N GLU A 48 -15.85 -3.08 7.31
CA GLU A 48 -17.05 -2.35 7.72
C GLU A 48 -17.92 -1.91 6.52
N ARG A 49 -17.29 -1.46 5.43
CA ARG A 49 -18.01 -0.95 4.24
C ARG A 49 -18.42 -2.04 3.25
N GLY A 50 -17.59 -3.06 3.08
CA GLY A 50 -17.79 -4.11 2.09
C GLY A 50 -18.33 -5.43 2.64
N GLY A 51 -18.54 -5.54 3.96
CA GLY A 51 -19.14 -6.73 4.58
C GLY A 51 -18.30 -8.00 4.42
N MET A 52 -16.97 -7.84 4.35
CA MET A 52 -16.02 -8.92 4.08
C MET A 52 -15.13 -9.23 5.29
N SER A 53 -14.53 -10.42 5.31
CA SER A 53 -13.56 -10.77 6.35
C SER A 53 -12.23 -10.04 6.13
N PRO A 54 -11.36 -9.89 7.15
CA PRO A 54 -10.06 -9.23 6.99
C PRO A 54 -9.18 -9.84 5.90
N ALA A 55 -9.18 -11.17 5.77
CA ALA A 55 -8.41 -11.85 4.73
C ALA A 55 -8.97 -11.55 3.33
N VAL A 56 -10.30 -11.55 3.18
CA VAL A 56 -10.94 -11.18 1.91
C VAL A 56 -10.71 -9.69 1.59
N ALA A 57 -10.72 -8.81 2.58
CA ALA A 57 -10.41 -7.39 2.41
C ALA A 57 -8.99 -7.14 1.91
N GLU A 58 -8.01 -7.82 2.49
CA GLU A 58 -6.61 -7.75 2.06
C GLU A 58 -6.47 -8.22 0.61
N GLN A 59 -7.01 -9.40 0.30
CA GLN A 59 -6.93 -9.99 -1.03
C GLN A 59 -7.68 -9.14 -2.07
N ALA A 60 -8.83 -8.56 -1.71
CA ALA A 60 -9.59 -7.67 -2.57
C ALA A 60 -8.82 -6.37 -2.83
N ALA A 61 -8.17 -5.81 -1.80
CA ALA A 61 -7.34 -4.62 -1.92
C ALA A 61 -6.19 -4.85 -2.88
N VAL A 62 -5.42 -5.93 -2.69
CA VAL A 62 -4.30 -6.30 -3.57
C VAL A 62 -4.80 -6.55 -4.99
N SER A 63 -5.89 -7.30 -5.15
CA SER A 63 -6.44 -7.64 -6.48
C SER A 63 -6.85 -6.41 -7.29
N VAL A 64 -7.58 -5.49 -6.67
CA VAL A 64 -8.06 -4.27 -7.32
C VAL A 64 -6.91 -3.30 -7.57
N LEU A 65 -6.00 -3.11 -6.61
CA LEU A 65 -4.87 -2.19 -6.77
C LEU A 65 -3.86 -2.67 -7.81
N CYS A 66 -3.48 -3.96 -7.83
CA CYS A 66 -2.63 -4.50 -8.91
C CYS A 66 -3.28 -4.25 -10.28
N ALA A 67 -4.61 -4.31 -10.38
CA ALA A 67 -5.31 -4.02 -11.62
C ALA A 67 -5.38 -2.52 -11.97
N VAL A 68 -5.48 -1.63 -10.98
CA VAL A 68 -5.41 -0.17 -11.21
C VAL A 68 -4.01 0.24 -11.68
N GLU A 69 -2.95 -0.28 -11.06
CA GLU A 69 -1.58 0.03 -11.42
C GLU A 69 -1.21 -0.42 -12.83
N GLN A 70 -1.77 -1.54 -13.31
CA GLN A 70 -1.65 -1.96 -14.71
C GLN A 70 -2.38 -1.03 -15.70
N ARG A 71 -3.23 -0.12 -15.23
CA ARG A 71 -4.00 0.81 -16.08
C ARG A 71 -3.41 2.20 -16.12
N ILE A 72 -2.69 2.61 -15.10
CA ILE A 72 -2.06 3.92 -15.01
C ILE A 72 -0.60 3.83 -15.48
N ASN A 73 0.02 4.98 -15.73
CA ASN A 73 1.42 5.01 -16.13
C ASN A 73 2.33 4.85 -14.89
N SER A 74 3.62 4.59 -15.11
CA SER A 74 4.56 4.32 -14.02
C SER A 74 4.74 5.47 -13.02
N GLU A 75 4.64 6.73 -13.47
CA GLU A 75 4.75 7.91 -12.60
C GLU A 75 3.56 7.94 -11.62
N GLU A 76 2.34 7.77 -12.14
CA GLU A 76 1.12 7.70 -11.33
C GLU A 76 1.10 6.47 -10.40
N THR A 77 1.72 5.35 -10.80
CA THR A 77 1.89 4.20 -9.92
C THR A 77 2.78 4.53 -8.73
N GLU A 78 3.94 5.16 -8.95
CA GLU A 78 4.86 5.54 -7.88
C GLU A 78 4.20 6.54 -6.91
N ASP A 79 3.45 7.51 -7.44
CA ASP A 79 2.74 8.51 -6.64
C ASP A 79 1.59 7.89 -5.84
N LEU A 80 0.80 7.00 -6.44
CA LEU A 80 -0.23 6.23 -5.74
C LEU A 80 0.37 5.40 -4.60
N GLU A 81 1.41 4.61 -4.87
CA GLU A 81 2.06 3.77 -3.86
C GLU A 81 2.64 4.58 -2.70
N ALA A 82 3.15 5.79 -2.96
CA ALA A 82 3.69 6.69 -1.95
C ALA A 82 2.63 7.19 -0.95
N GLN A 83 1.35 7.21 -1.34
CA GLN A 83 0.23 7.60 -0.48
C GLN A 83 -0.40 6.41 0.26
N LEU A 84 -0.14 5.17 -0.17
CA LEU A 84 -0.71 3.99 0.45
C LEU A 84 -0.04 3.66 1.80
N PRO A 85 -0.75 2.96 2.71
CA PRO A 85 -0.11 2.37 3.88
C PRO A 85 1.04 1.47 3.44
N SER A 86 2.26 1.69 3.94
CA SER A 86 3.46 1.02 3.41
C SER A 86 3.38 -0.51 3.36
N LYS A 87 2.63 -1.13 4.29
CA LYS A 87 2.36 -2.58 4.27
C LYS A 87 1.54 -3.04 3.06
N LEU A 88 0.61 -2.19 2.60
CA LEU A 88 -0.16 -2.44 1.40
C LEU A 88 0.73 -2.32 0.16
N ALA A 89 1.51 -1.24 0.05
CA ALA A 89 2.51 -1.08 -1.02
C ALA A 89 3.48 -2.28 -1.08
N GLU A 90 3.97 -2.76 0.07
CA GLU A 90 4.81 -3.97 0.14
C GLU A 90 4.12 -5.24 -0.39
N LEU A 91 2.79 -5.36 -0.27
CA LEU A 91 2.03 -6.49 -0.83
C LEU A 91 1.89 -6.37 -2.34
N LEU A 92 1.72 -5.14 -2.85
CA LEU A 92 1.62 -4.86 -4.28
C LEU A 92 2.93 -5.19 -5.00
N HIS A 93 4.07 -4.75 -4.46
CA HIS A 93 5.40 -5.13 -4.96
C HIS A 93 5.68 -6.65 -4.99
N ARG A 94 4.97 -7.45 -4.16
CA ARG A 94 5.11 -8.92 -4.13
C ARG A 94 4.01 -9.63 -4.94
N CYS A 95 3.08 -8.88 -5.52
CA CYS A 95 2.02 -9.39 -6.38
C CYS A 95 2.68 -9.90 -7.67
N GLU A 96 2.55 -11.19 -8.00
CA GLU A 96 3.12 -11.75 -9.26
C GLU A 96 2.62 -10.98 -10.50
N ARG A 97 1.41 -10.41 -10.42
CA ARG A 97 0.83 -9.57 -11.48
C ARG A 97 1.49 -8.20 -11.65
N HIS A 98 2.31 -7.73 -10.70
CA HIS A 98 3.15 -6.56 -10.91
C HIS A 98 4.36 -6.87 -11.80
N GLU A 99 4.81 -8.12 -11.83
CA GLU A 99 5.97 -8.51 -12.65
C GLU A 99 5.59 -8.71 -14.11
N ASP A 100 4.34 -9.10 -14.37
CA ASP A 100 3.78 -9.24 -15.72
C ASP A 100 3.25 -7.88 -16.21
N GLU A 101 3.95 -7.25 -17.18
CA GLU A 101 3.44 -6.12 -17.99
C GLU A 101 2.17 -6.58 -18.73
N LEU A 102 1.02 -6.49 -18.06
CA LEU A 102 -0.27 -6.67 -18.72
C LEU A 102 -0.65 -5.36 -19.41
N PRO A 103 -0.99 -5.40 -20.71
CA PRO A 103 -1.26 -4.19 -21.46
C PRO A 103 -2.44 -3.45 -20.85
N GLY A 104 -2.34 -2.11 -20.78
CA GLY A 104 -3.40 -1.17 -20.35
C GLY A 104 -4.65 -1.16 -21.25
N GLY A 105 -5.06 -2.31 -21.78
CA GLY A 105 -6.15 -2.49 -22.73
C GLY A 105 -7.42 -3.09 -22.13
N PHE A 106 -7.47 -3.38 -20.82
CA PHE A 106 -8.66 -3.97 -20.21
C PHE A 106 -9.58 -2.92 -19.56
N GLY A 107 -10.88 -3.24 -19.53
CA GLY A 107 -11.94 -2.40 -18.97
C GLY A 107 -12.57 -3.03 -17.73
N ARG A 108 -13.75 -2.53 -17.38
CA ARG A 108 -14.55 -2.92 -16.21
C ARG A 108 -14.86 -4.41 -16.15
N GLU A 109 -15.28 -5.01 -17.25
CA GLU A 109 -15.68 -6.42 -17.26
C GLU A 109 -14.52 -7.34 -16.86
N GLU A 110 -13.36 -7.11 -17.45
CA GLU A 110 -12.15 -7.88 -17.16
C GLU A 110 -11.63 -7.62 -15.75
N LEU A 111 -11.69 -6.38 -15.25
CA LEU A 111 -11.39 -6.08 -13.85
C LEU A 111 -12.26 -6.90 -12.90
N LEU A 112 -13.59 -6.88 -13.11
CA LEU A 112 -14.55 -7.60 -12.27
C LEU A 112 -14.33 -9.11 -12.37
N LYS A 113 -14.03 -9.63 -13.56
CA LYS A 113 -13.73 -11.05 -13.75
C LYS A 113 -12.49 -11.46 -12.94
N ARG A 114 -11.37 -10.74 -13.06
CA ARG A 114 -10.12 -11.03 -12.33
C ARG A 114 -10.32 -11.00 -10.82
N VAL A 115 -10.99 -9.96 -10.31
CA VAL A 115 -11.27 -9.84 -8.87
C VAL A 115 -12.20 -10.96 -8.41
N GLY A 116 -13.18 -11.35 -9.22
CA GLY A 116 -14.06 -12.48 -8.93
C GLY A 116 -13.33 -13.82 -8.88
N GLU A 117 -12.42 -14.06 -9.83
CA GLU A 117 -11.57 -15.25 -9.87
C GLU A 117 -10.64 -15.31 -8.65
N ASP A 118 -9.97 -14.19 -8.33
CA ASP A 118 -9.08 -14.09 -7.17
C ASP A 118 -9.83 -14.40 -5.88
N LEU A 119 -11.01 -13.82 -5.69
CA LEU A 119 -11.77 -13.93 -4.45
C LEU A 119 -12.72 -15.14 -4.40
N ALA A 120 -12.78 -15.94 -5.47
CA ALA A 120 -13.77 -16.99 -5.67
C ALA A 120 -15.22 -16.50 -5.44
N LEU A 121 -15.54 -15.32 -5.95
CA LEU A 121 -16.85 -14.67 -5.83
C LEU A 121 -17.65 -14.78 -7.13
N ASN A 122 -18.98 -14.89 -7.00
CA ASN A 122 -19.89 -14.78 -8.13
C ASN A 122 -19.89 -13.34 -8.68
N PRO A 123 -20.09 -13.12 -10.00
CA PRO A 123 -20.04 -11.80 -10.62
C PRO A 123 -20.90 -10.73 -9.93
N ASP A 124 -22.10 -11.09 -9.47
CA ASP A 124 -23.02 -10.17 -8.77
C ASP A 124 -22.47 -9.65 -7.43
N ALA A 125 -21.60 -10.42 -6.78
CA ALA A 125 -20.97 -10.05 -5.52
C ALA A 125 -19.67 -9.24 -5.70
N VAL A 126 -19.08 -9.23 -6.90
CA VAL A 126 -17.76 -8.60 -7.13
C VAL A 126 -17.87 -7.08 -7.24
N VAL A 127 -18.88 -6.57 -7.96
CA VAL A 127 -19.06 -5.12 -8.16
C VAL A 127 -19.05 -4.32 -6.84
N PRO A 128 -19.84 -4.68 -5.79
CA PRO A 128 -19.80 -3.94 -4.54
C PRO A 128 -18.45 -4.05 -3.83
N VAL A 129 -17.74 -5.18 -3.95
CA VAL A 129 -16.39 -5.36 -3.40
C VAL A 129 -15.39 -4.42 -4.07
N VAL A 130 -15.35 -4.41 -5.41
CA VAL A 130 -14.46 -3.51 -6.17
C VAL A 130 -14.75 -2.05 -5.83
N ARG A 131 -16.03 -1.64 -5.80
CA ARG A 131 -16.40 -0.28 -5.40
C ARG A 131 -15.97 0.05 -3.96
N ALA A 132 -16.10 -0.88 -3.03
CA ALA A 132 -15.66 -0.66 -1.65
C ALA A 132 -14.14 -0.43 -1.59
N VAL A 133 -13.36 -1.20 -2.35
CA VAL A 133 -11.91 -1.04 -2.43
C VAL A 133 -11.52 0.30 -3.05
N LEU A 134 -12.05 0.64 -4.22
CA LEU A 134 -11.70 1.91 -4.90
C LEU A 134 -12.04 3.12 -4.02
N ASN A 135 -13.18 3.11 -3.33
CA ASN A 135 -13.52 4.17 -2.39
C ASN A 135 -12.56 4.22 -1.20
N ALA A 136 -12.18 3.08 -0.63
CA ALA A 136 -11.24 3.03 0.49
C ALA A 136 -9.84 3.51 0.10
N VAL A 137 -9.41 3.24 -1.14
CA VAL A 137 -8.14 3.75 -1.71
C VAL A 137 -8.21 5.26 -1.90
N ARG A 138 -9.29 5.77 -2.50
CA ARG A 138 -9.51 7.22 -2.62
C ARG A 138 -9.48 7.95 -1.29
N ASP A 139 -9.94 7.31 -0.22
CA ASP A 139 -9.91 7.89 1.13
C ASP A 139 -8.49 7.89 1.77
N GLN A 140 -7.50 7.20 1.17
CA GLN A 140 -6.09 7.25 1.61
C GLN A 140 -5.26 8.30 0.87
N ILE A 141 -5.69 8.70 -0.34
CA ILE A 141 -4.93 9.60 -1.20
C ILE A 141 -5.55 11.01 -1.21
N SER A 142 -4.80 12.00 -1.68
CA SER A 142 -5.32 13.35 -1.83
C SER A 142 -6.35 13.42 -2.97
N GLU A 143 -7.21 14.43 -2.99
CA GLU A 143 -8.18 14.56 -4.09
C GLU A 143 -7.50 14.80 -5.45
N GLY A 144 -6.35 15.48 -5.48
CA GLY A 144 -5.56 15.66 -6.71
C GLY A 144 -5.05 14.33 -7.26
N GLU A 145 -4.39 13.53 -6.42
CA GLU A 145 -3.95 12.17 -6.77
C GLU A 145 -5.11 11.29 -7.23
N ALA A 146 -6.29 11.43 -6.60
CA ALA A 146 -7.47 10.69 -7.01
C ALA A 146 -8.01 11.13 -8.39
N GLU A 147 -7.80 12.38 -8.78
CA GLU A 147 -8.12 12.92 -10.10
C GLU A 147 -7.09 12.44 -11.14
N ASP A 148 -5.80 12.47 -10.82
CA ASP A 148 -4.72 12.04 -11.71
C ASP A 148 -4.83 10.55 -12.05
N VAL A 149 -5.04 9.68 -11.03
CA VAL A 149 -5.37 8.26 -11.24
C VAL A 149 -6.63 8.11 -12.08
N MET A 150 -7.69 8.87 -11.79
CA MET A 150 -8.94 8.80 -12.55
C MET A 150 -8.71 9.10 -14.02
N ASP A 151 -7.91 10.10 -14.36
CA ASP A 151 -7.72 10.57 -15.72
C ASP A 151 -7.04 9.53 -16.62
N GLN A 152 -6.21 8.66 -16.06
CA GLN A 152 -5.60 7.52 -16.75
C GLN A 152 -6.56 6.34 -16.99
N LEU A 153 -7.69 6.27 -16.28
CA LEU A 153 -8.64 5.18 -16.41
C LEU A 153 -9.54 5.32 -17.67
N PRO A 154 -9.93 4.20 -18.31
CA PRO A 154 -10.97 4.20 -19.33
C PRO A 154 -12.33 4.53 -18.71
N GLU A 155 -13.29 5.01 -19.52
CA GLU A 155 -14.57 5.55 -19.01
C GLU A 155 -15.35 4.56 -18.15
N ASP A 156 -15.35 3.28 -18.52
CA ASP A 156 -16.05 2.23 -17.79
C ASP A 156 -15.42 1.92 -16.41
N LEU A 157 -14.11 2.15 -16.25
CA LEU A 157 -13.43 2.12 -14.94
C LEU A 157 -13.62 3.42 -14.16
N LYS A 158 -13.69 4.58 -14.84
CA LYS A 158 -14.03 5.86 -14.20
C LYS A 158 -15.39 5.78 -13.50
N GLU A 159 -16.37 5.07 -14.06
CA GLU A 159 -17.67 4.82 -13.41
C GLU A 159 -17.57 4.05 -12.08
N LEU A 160 -16.59 3.15 -11.95
CA LEU A 160 -16.32 2.43 -10.70
C LEU A 160 -15.56 3.31 -9.69
N TRP A 161 -14.63 4.14 -10.19
CA TRP A 161 -13.77 5.03 -9.41
C TRP A 161 -14.49 6.23 -8.82
N ARG A 162 -15.49 6.79 -9.53
CA ARG A 162 -16.29 7.92 -9.03
C ARG A 162 -17.04 7.51 -7.76
N ARG A 163 -16.99 8.38 -6.75
CA ARG A 163 -17.82 8.22 -5.54
C ARG A 163 -19.30 8.21 -5.93
N PRO A 164 -20.13 7.33 -5.34
CA PRO A 164 -21.58 7.41 -5.54
C PRO A 164 -22.08 8.77 -5.03
N SER A 165 -22.79 9.50 -5.89
CA SER A 165 -23.46 10.77 -5.57
C SER A 165 -24.58 10.59 -4.56
#